data_AF-A0A316ULR0-F1
#
_entry.id   AF-A0A316ULR0-F1
#
_cell.length_a   1.000
_cell.length_b   1.000
_cell.length_c   1.000
_cell.angle_alpha   90.00
_cell.angle_beta   90.00
_cell.angle_gamma   90.00
#
_symmetry.space_group_name_H-M   'P 1'
#
loop_
_entity.id
_entity.type
_entity.pdbx_description
1 polymer ?
#
loop_
_entity_poly.entity_id
_entity_poly.type
_entity_poly.pdbx_seq_one_letter_code
_entity_poly.pdbx_strand_id
1 'polypeptide(L)' 'MPPAFNGKFRGTVPINCGKQGYQDLDIWFGWVKGWSNMSTISTLLQARSSDDQSMNPHAQGTSLGSSTPWVDFDVWCIT' A
#
# COMPACT_ATOMS: atom_id res chain seq x y z
N MET A 1 -15.51 12.33 -21.42
CA MET A 1 -14.55 11.76 -20.45
C MET A 1 -14.75 10.25 -20.46
N PRO A 2 -13.68 9.44 -20.55
CA PRO A 2 -13.84 8.00 -20.38
C PRO A 2 -14.48 7.71 -19.00
N PRO A 3 -15.30 6.66 -18.89
CA PRO A 3 -15.90 6.29 -17.61
C PRO A 3 -14.80 6.00 -16.60
N ALA A 4 -15.01 6.42 -15.34
CA ALA A 4 -14.11 6.09 -14.25
C ALA A 4 -13.94 4.57 -14.18
N PHE A 5 -12.69 4.09 -14.14
CA PHE A 5 -12.38 2.68 -14.03
C PHE A 5 -13.06 2.09 -12.79
N ASN A 6 -13.93 1.09 -12.98
CA ASN A 6 -14.71 0.46 -11.91
C ASN A 6 -14.26 -0.98 -11.68
N GLY A 7 -13.01 -1.15 -11.27
CA GLY A 7 -12.41 -2.45 -10.94
C GLY A 7 -12.04 -2.55 -9.46
N LYS A 8 -11.87 -3.78 -8.99
CA LYS A 8 -11.19 -4.07 -7.73
C LYS A 8 -9.83 -4.68 -8.03
N PHE A 9 -8.81 -4.26 -7.29
CA PHE A 9 -7.53 -4.94 -7.27
C PHE A 9 -7.24 -5.46 -5.87
N ARG A 10 -6.80 -6.71 -5.78
CA ARG A 10 -6.20 -7.30 -4.58
C ARG A 10 -4.98 -8.10 -5.01
N GLY A 11 -3.84 -7.82 -4.42
CA GLY A 11 -2.63 -8.57 -4.69
C GLY A 11 -1.57 -8.35 -3.63
N THR A 12 -0.57 -9.23 -3.66
CA THR A 12 0.65 -9.11 -2.87
C THR A 12 1.77 -8.70 -3.82
N VAL A 13 2.50 -7.66 -3.48
CA VAL A 13 3.61 -7.11 -4.26
C VAL A 13 4.89 -7.29 -3.44
N PRO A 14 5.85 -8.10 -3.91
CA PRO A 14 7.14 -8.23 -3.25
C PRO A 14 8.06 -7.06 -3.63
N ILE A 15 8.65 -6.40 -2.63
CA ILE A 15 9.61 -5.30 -2.79
C ILE A 15 10.99 -5.77 -2.34
N ASN A 16 12.00 -5.65 -3.19
CA ASN A 16 13.36 -6.01 -2.83
C ASN A 16 14.02 -4.90 -1.97
N CYS A 17 14.30 -5.20 -0.70
CA CYS A 17 15.02 -4.30 0.21
C CYS A 17 16.53 -4.61 0.31
N GLY A 18 17.14 -5.07 -0.79
CA GLY A 18 18.58 -5.30 -0.87
C GLY A 18 19.02 -6.56 -0.12
N LYS A 19 19.93 -6.42 0.85
CA LYS A 19 20.50 -7.57 1.59
C LYS A 19 19.47 -8.28 2.47
N GLN A 20 18.41 -7.57 2.84
CA GLN A 20 17.32 -8.05 3.66
C GLN A 20 16.28 -8.85 2.84
N GLY A 21 16.45 -8.92 1.52
CA GLY A 21 15.61 -9.69 0.62
C GLY A 21 14.27 -9.03 0.31
N TYR A 22 13.34 -9.84 -0.21
CA TYR A 22 11.99 -9.39 -0.57
C TYR A 22 11.11 -9.20 0.66
N GLN A 23 10.35 -8.12 0.67
CA GLN A 23 9.37 -7.76 1.68
C GLN A 23 8.00 -7.69 1.02
N ASP A 24 7.03 -8.41 1.59
CA ASP A 24 5.70 -8.50 1.00
C ASP A 24 4.81 -7.35 1.44
N LEU A 25 4.02 -6.89 0.49
CA LEU A 25 3.06 -5.81 0.66
C LEU A 25 1.73 -6.22 0.06
N ASP A 26 0.70 -6.31 0.88
CA ASP A 26 -0.66 -6.56 0.42
C ASP A 26 -1.34 -5.24 0.08
N ILE A 27 -1.94 -5.16 -1.11
CA ILE A 27 -2.61 -3.96 -1.62
C ILE A 27 -4.04 -4.29 -2.00
N TRP A 28 -4.98 -3.44 -1.57
CA TRP A 28 -6.39 -3.45 -1.96
C TRP A 28 -6.82 -2.09 -2.51
N PHE A 29 -7.25 -2.06 -3.77
CA PHE A 29 -7.92 -0.89 -4.36
C PHE A 29 -9.41 -1.20 -4.57
N GLY A 30 -10.28 -0.36 -4.01
CA GLY A 30 -11.73 -0.47 -4.07
C GLY A 30 -12.36 0.05 -5.37
N TRP A 31 -13.68 -0.12 -5.51
CA TRP A 31 -14.48 0.38 -6.64
C TRP A 31 -14.64 1.92 -6.63
N VAL A 32 -15.38 2.48 -7.59
CA VAL A 32 -15.76 3.91 -7.59
C VAL A 32 -16.66 4.22 -6.38
N LYS A 33 -16.16 5.03 -5.42
CA LYS A 33 -16.67 5.24 -4.03
C LYS A 33 -16.26 4.19 -2.98
N GLY A 34 -15.21 3.41 -3.26
CA GLY A 34 -14.61 2.49 -2.30
C GLY A 34 -13.52 3.16 -1.45
N TRP A 35 -12.71 2.32 -0.82
CA TRP A 35 -11.52 2.69 -0.06
C TRP A 35 -10.30 2.03 -0.69
N SER A 36 -9.11 2.51 -0.33
CA SER A 36 -7.86 1.85 -0.68
C SER A 36 -7.13 1.47 0.59
N ASN A 37 -6.36 0.40 0.55
CA ASN A 37 -5.56 -0.02 1.68
C ASN A 37 -4.32 -0.76 1.25
N MET A 38 -3.35 -0.70 2.13
CA MET A 38 -2.12 -1.42 2.04
C MET A 38 -1.77 -1.95 3.42
N SER A 39 -1.20 -3.15 3.49
CA SER A 39 -0.69 -3.71 4.74
C SER A 39 0.56 -4.53 4.51
N THR A 40 1.40 -4.59 5.53
CA THR A 40 2.61 -5.41 5.52
C THR A 40 2.94 -5.87 6.93
N ILE A 41 3.60 -7.03 7.03
CA ILE A 41 4.25 -7.49 8.26
C ILE A 41 5.72 -7.08 8.32
N SER A 42 6.25 -6.47 7.25
CA SER A 42 7.65 -6.06 7.16
C SER A 42 7.96 -4.93 8.13
N THR A 43 9.09 -5.06 8.83
CA THR A 43 9.67 -4.00 9.65
C THR A 43 10.57 -3.05 8.86
N LEU A 44 10.67 -3.24 7.54
CA LEU A 44 11.54 -2.48 6.65
C LEU A 44 10.78 -1.62 5.64
N LEU A 45 9.46 -1.80 5.53
CA LEU A 45 8.65 -1.03 4.58
C LEU A 45 8.01 0.16 5.27
N GLN A 46 8.21 1.33 4.65
CA GLN A 46 7.51 2.56 4.97
C GLN A 46 6.72 3.01 3.75
N ALA A 47 5.58 3.65 3.98
CA ALA A 47 4.75 4.15 2.89
C ALA A 47 4.08 5.48 3.22
N ARG A 48 3.72 6.20 2.17
CA ARG A 48 2.85 7.38 2.21
C ARG A 48 1.84 7.30 1.08
N SER A 49 0.59 7.69 1.34
CA SER A 49 -0.45 7.77 0.32
C SER A 49 -0.59 9.19 -0.24
N SER A 50 -1.18 9.33 -1.42
CA SER A 50 -1.43 10.62 -2.07
C SER A 50 -2.39 11.54 -1.30
N ASP A 51 -3.11 11.02 -0.31
CA ASP A 51 -3.95 11.77 0.64
C ASP A 51 -3.22 12.07 1.97
N ASP A 52 -1.89 12.01 1.96
CA ASP A 52 -0.97 12.43 3.02
C ASP A 52 -1.06 11.61 4.31
N GLN A 53 -1.56 10.37 4.23
CA GLN A 53 -1.45 9.42 5.32
C GLN A 53 -0.10 8.68 5.24
N SER A 54 0.44 8.31 6.40
CA SER A 54 1.74 7.65 6.50
C SER A 54 1.64 6.33 7.27
N MET A 55 2.43 5.37 6.84
CA MET A 55 2.57 4.06 7.46
C MET A 55 4.01 3.87 7.88
N ASN A 56 4.23 3.73 9.18
CA ASN A 56 5.55 3.44 9.73
C ASN A 56 5.68 1.92 9.97
N PRO A 57 6.89 1.35 9.75
CA PRO A 57 7.14 -0.05 10.03
C PRO A 57 6.90 -0.39 11.50
N HIS A 58 6.39 -1.60 11.76
CA HIS A 58 6.05 -2.05 13.09
C HIS A 58 6.22 -3.58 13.22
N ALA A 59 6.66 -4.06 14.39
CA ALA A 59 7.04 -5.46 14.58
C ALA A 59 5.88 -6.47 14.43
N GLN A 60 4.65 -6.01 14.66
CA GLN A 60 3.43 -6.81 14.51
C GLN A 60 2.73 -6.56 13.15
N GLY A 61 3.41 -5.87 12.23
CA GLY A 61 2.82 -5.38 11.00
C GLY A 61 2.08 -4.06 11.17
N THR A 62 1.75 -3.46 10.03
CA THR A 62 1.20 -2.11 9.91
C THR A 62 0.30 -2.03 8.68
N SER A 63 -0.55 -1.01 8.62
CA SER A 63 -1.46 -0.79 7.50
C SER A 63 -1.72 0.69 7.26
N LEU A 64 -1.94 1.03 5.99
CA LEU A 64 -2.32 2.36 5.53
C LEU A 64 -3.67 2.29 4.84
N GLY A 65 -4.68 3.00 5.33
CA GLY A 65 -6.04 2.97 4.76
C GLY A 65 -6.51 4.35 4.34
N SER A 66 -7.00 4.49 3.12
CA SER A 66 -7.64 5.71 2.63
C SER A 66 -9.12 5.47 2.38
N SER A 67 -9.97 6.42 2.78
CA SER A 67 -11.38 6.47 2.39
C SER A 67 -11.59 6.85 0.92
N THR A 68 -10.51 7.16 0.20
CA THR A 68 -10.52 7.44 -1.24
C THR A 68 -10.12 6.18 -2.02
N PRO A 69 -10.87 5.80 -3.07
CA PRO A 69 -10.50 4.68 -3.92
C PRO A 69 -9.36 5.07 -4.87
N TRP A 70 -8.49 4.11 -5.19
CA TRP A 70 -7.38 4.28 -6.13
C TRP A 70 -6.43 5.44 -5.78
N VAL A 71 -6.06 5.60 -4.50
CA VAL A 71 -4.95 6.49 -4.12
C VAL A 71 -3.62 5.89 -4.53
N ASP A 72 -2.64 6.75 -4.79
CA ASP A 72 -1.27 6.31 -5.00
C ASP A 72 -0.64 6.00 -3.64
N PHE A 73 0.21 4.98 -3.62
CA PHE A 73 1.05 4.63 -2.47
C PHE A 73 2.52 4.71 -2.87
N ASP A 74 3.24 5.67 -2.31
CA ASP A 74 4.69 5.72 -2.36
C ASP A 74 5.22 4.74 -1.30
N VAL A 75 6.03 3.76 -1.70
CA VAL A 75 6.57 2.73 -0.80
C VAL A 75 8.07 2.61 -0.97
N TRP A 76 8.80 2.58 0.13
CA TRP A 76 10.25 2.44 0.12
C TRP A 76 10.75 1.58 1.28
N CYS A 77 11.94 1.03 1.10
CA CYS A 77 12.67 0.33 2.15
C CYS A 77 13.40 1.35 3.02
N ILE A 78 13.26 1.22 4.33
CA ILE A 78 14.10 1.95 5.28
C ILE A 78 15.42 1.20 5.50
N THR A 79 16.48 1.96 5.75
CA THR A 79 17.85 1.47 6.00
C THR A 79 18.12 1.17 7.46
#